data_AF-A0A2H0BJN5-F1
#
_entry.id   AF-A0A2H0BJN5-F1
#
_cell.length_a   1.000
_cell.length_b   1.000
_cell.length_c   1.000
_cell.angle_alpha   90.00
_cell.angle_beta   90.00
_cell.angle_gamma   90.00
#
_symmetry.space_group_name_H-M   'P 1'
#
loop_
_entity.id
_entity.type
_entity.pdbx_description
1 polymer ?
#
loop_
_entity_poly.entity_id
_entity_poly.type
_entity_poly.pdbx_seq_one_letter_code
_entity_poly.pdbx_strand_id
1 'polypeptide(L)'
;MISPELQIYKCFGCFPAGQFIKTPFGPHKIEDVVDNEYVISGSAAIRKVITTHNRNYNGDLVTVKISRFNEQVSLTGDHMIYVVGGKPTYSREYKNLSRRLNYYSRYSDEKRQNLVWKYFPVEKIEARELRKGMSVLYPINTQTEDIDMLDLSKYILKKWPPHGTKPIIPPLDIKVDTNFLKLIGYYIAEGSNHRAYIRFSLGDHEKKFAEEIIFLIKRIFRIDAKISYRAGSTKTGIEISACNSILADVFGNLCGKGAGNKHIPFIFQHLPKSKQITLLDAIFKGDGTQGKIGIKNKTLCKSITTISRTLAEQLIDILLRVGYFPSKHLKRNNVDKLGVNHKDAFTVSWVTDSRRSKIHHFYKDKDGHVSWIVPVRYVEKRKFSGKVYNLTVDQDHSYVANGFAVANCGAAGDVYAFLKEYEGMEFGEALKFLADRAGVKLQRISRTDTSEKEKIIEINNLTSRFYQYLLFNSFFGKVALDYLLKGRGLKLATIKEFGLGFSPDSPLGLKKFLIDKKKFDPRDIERAGIG
;
A
#
# COMPACT_ATOMS: atom_id res chain seq x y z
N MET A 1 -13.26 3.84 -16.18
CA MET A 1 -13.85 2.84 -15.24
C MET A 1 -13.41 1.51 -15.74
N ILE A 2 -13.09 0.63 -14.82
CA ILE A 2 -13.09 -0.79 -15.13
C ILE A 2 -14.20 -1.36 -14.26
N SER A 3 -15.26 -1.88 -14.88
CA SER A 3 -16.26 -2.66 -14.15
C SER A 3 -15.63 -4.02 -13.83
N PRO A 4 -15.48 -4.39 -12.55
CA PRO A 4 -15.04 -5.73 -12.17
C PRO A 4 -15.91 -6.83 -12.77
N GLU A 5 -17.20 -6.53 -13.00
CA GLU A 5 -18.18 -7.45 -13.57
C GLU A 5 -17.96 -7.71 -15.07
N LEU A 6 -17.35 -6.77 -15.80
CA LEU A 6 -17.15 -6.87 -17.25
C LEU A 6 -15.73 -7.26 -17.66
N GLN A 7 -14.81 -7.38 -16.69
CA GLN A 7 -13.41 -7.81 -16.89
C GLN A 7 -12.62 -7.04 -17.96
N ILE A 8 -12.92 -5.76 -18.20
CA ILE A 8 -12.16 -4.93 -19.16
C ILE A 8 -11.07 -4.17 -18.41
N TYR A 9 -9.88 -4.75 -18.34
CA TYR A 9 -8.73 -4.10 -17.69
C TYR A 9 -7.74 -3.60 -18.74
N LYS A 10 -7.34 -2.32 -18.65
CA LYS A 10 -6.19 -1.84 -19.41
C LYS A 10 -4.92 -1.97 -18.62
N CYS A 11 -3.98 -2.74 -19.16
CA CYS A 11 -2.64 -2.83 -18.61
C CYS A 11 -1.81 -1.59 -18.98
N PHE A 12 -1.74 -0.59 -18.09
CA PHE A 12 -0.81 0.55 -18.20
C PHE A 12 0.23 0.47 -17.09
N GLY A 13 1.49 0.73 -17.43
CA GLY A 13 2.60 0.51 -16.49
C GLY A 13 2.82 -0.98 -16.19
N CYS A 14 4.04 -1.47 -16.23
CA CYS A 14 4.33 -2.86 -15.89
C CYS A 14 5.72 -3.00 -15.26
N PHE A 15 6.02 -4.19 -14.77
CA PHE A 15 7.32 -4.59 -14.25
C PHE A 15 7.92 -5.69 -15.14
N PRO A 16 9.22 -5.69 -15.43
CA PRO A 16 9.88 -6.89 -15.96
C PRO A 16 9.80 -8.04 -14.93
N ALA A 17 10.03 -9.27 -15.37
CA ALA A 17 10.15 -10.42 -14.47
C ALA A 17 11.21 -10.19 -13.37
N GLY A 18 11.00 -10.82 -12.21
CA GLY A 18 11.90 -10.81 -11.06
C GLY A 18 11.74 -9.62 -10.12
N GLN A 19 10.82 -8.68 -10.40
CA GLN A 19 10.54 -7.56 -9.50
C GLN A 19 9.70 -8.03 -8.32
N PHE A 20 10.11 -7.66 -7.10
CA PHE A 20 9.40 -8.07 -5.88
C PHE A 20 8.26 -7.12 -5.54
N ILE A 21 7.08 -7.70 -5.34
CA ILE A 21 5.87 -7.06 -4.81
C ILE A 21 5.69 -7.46 -3.36
N LYS A 22 5.34 -6.47 -2.53
CA LYS A 22 5.10 -6.70 -1.11
C LYS A 22 3.75 -7.38 -0.91
N THR A 23 3.75 -8.50 -0.20
CA THR A 23 2.53 -9.21 0.22
C THR A 23 2.48 -9.33 1.75
N PRO A 24 1.32 -9.67 2.34
CA PRO A 24 1.21 -9.95 3.76
C PRO A 24 2.11 -11.09 4.25
N PHE A 25 2.48 -12.01 3.36
CA PHE A 25 3.25 -13.22 3.67
C PHE A 25 4.70 -13.14 3.18
N GLY A 26 5.20 -11.92 2.95
CA GLY A 26 6.56 -11.66 2.44
C GLY A 26 6.57 -11.29 0.94
N PRO A 27 7.72 -10.87 0.41
CA PRO A 27 7.82 -10.41 -0.96
C PRO A 27 7.74 -11.58 -1.95
N HIS A 28 6.87 -11.43 -2.96
CA HIS A 28 6.72 -12.38 -4.07
C HIS A 28 7.17 -11.71 -5.37
N LYS A 29 7.69 -12.46 -6.33
CA LYS A 29 7.99 -11.88 -7.64
C LYS A 29 6.68 -11.58 -8.37
N ILE A 30 6.66 -10.49 -9.14
CA ILE A 30 5.47 -10.03 -9.85
C ILE A 30 4.87 -11.11 -10.75
N GLU A 31 5.69 -11.94 -11.40
CA GLU A 31 5.24 -13.02 -12.27
C GLU A 31 4.71 -14.26 -11.52
N ASP A 32 5.03 -14.38 -10.23
CA ASP A 32 4.61 -15.51 -9.38
C ASP A 32 3.31 -15.20 -8.62
N VAL A 33 2.89 -13.93 -8.57
CA VAL A 33 1.62 -13.53 -7.95
C VAL A 33 0.46 -14.00 -8.82
N VAL A 34 -0.57 -14.59 -8.21
CA VAL A 34 -1.75 -15.09 -8.94
C VAL A 34 -3.05 -14.42 -8.48
N ASP A 35 -4.11 -14.61 -9.27
CA ASP A 35 -5.44 -14.10 -8.99
C ASP A 35 -5.94 -14.62 -7.63
N ASN A 36 -6.64 -13.76 -6.89
CA ASN A 36 -7.13 -14.00 -5.53
C ASN A 36 -6.08 -14.05 -4.41
N GLU A 37 -4.80 -13.86 -4.70
CA GLU A 37 -3.80 -13.59 -3.66
C GLU A 37 -3.93 -12.17 -3.10
N TYR A 38 -3.07 -11.83 -2.14
CA TYR A 38 -3.09 -10.56 -1.44
C TYR A 38 -1.78 -9.80 -1.60
N VAL A 39 -1.87 -8.49 -1.75
CA VAL A 39 -0.74 -7.56 -1.78
C VAL A 39 -0.92 -6.45 -0.77
N ILE A 40 0.18 -5.77 -0.42
CA ILE A 40 0.13 -4.54 0.36
C ILE A 40 -0.05 -3.35 -0.58
N SER A 41 -1.09 -2.57 -0.36
CA SER A 41 -1.45 -1.41 -1.18
C SER A 41 -0.63 -0.16 -0.86
N GLY A 42 -0.81 0.90 -1.65
CA GLY A 42 -0.24 2.22 -1.39
C GLY A 42 -0.75 2.89 -0.11
N SER A 43 -1.87 2.43 0.46
CA SER A 43 -2.38 2.88 1.77
C SER A 43 -1.86 2.03 2.94
N ALA A 44 -1.02 1.03 2.65
CA ALA A 44 -0.58 -0.03 3.55
C ALA A 44 -1.66 -1.05 3.97
N ALA A 45 -2.83 -1.04 3.31
CA ALA A 45 -3.87 -2.04 3.51
C ALA A 45 -3.54 -3.36 2.80
N ILE A 46 -4.08 -4.45 3.32
CA ILE A 46 -4.09 -5.74 2.62
C ILE A 46 -5.21 -5.69 1.59
N ARG A 47 -4.86 -5.95 0.33
CA ARG A 47 -5.77 -5.88 -0.80
C ARG A 47 -5.67 -7.12 -1.66
N LYS A 48 -6.80 -7.53 -2.22
CA LYS A 48 -6.92 -8.73 -3.05
C LYS A 48 -6.52 -8.42 -4.48
N VAL A 49 -5.74 -9.29 -5.07
CA VAL A 49 -5.44 -9.29 -6.50
C VAL A 49 -6.69 -9.77 -7.23
N ILE A 50 -7.33 -8.87 -7.97
CA ILE A 50 -8.51 -9.17 -8.78
C ILE A 50 -8.09 -9.99 -10.00
N THR A 51 -7.02 -9.55 -10.67
CA THR A 51 -6.51 -10.22 -11.86
C THR A 51 -5.05 -9.85 -12.12
N THR A 52 -4.31 -10.77 -12.71
CA THR A 52 -2.93 -10.62 -13.14
C THR A 52 -2.85 -10.36 -14.63
N HIS A 53 -1.94 -9.46 -15.02
CA HIS A 53 -1.75 -9.03 -16.40
C HIS A 53 -0.34 -9.31 -16.86
N ASN A 54 -0.19 -9.69 -18.12
CA ASN A 54 1.09 -9.70 -18.78
C ASN A 54 0.96 -9.24 -20.24
N ARG A 55 2.00 -8.63 -20.77
CA ARG A 55 2.07 -8.22 -22.18
C ARG A 55 3.51 -8.17 -22.66
N ASN A 56 3.68 -8.21 -23.97
CA ASN A 56 4.94 -7.82 -24.59
C ASN A 56 5.06 -6.29 -24.55
N TYR A 57 6.23 -5.79 -24.19
CA TYR A 57 6.52 -4.37 -24.13
C TYR A 57 7.78 -4.08 -24.93
N ASN A 58 7.72 -3.02 -25.74
CA ASN A 58 8.86 -2.44 -26.42
C ASN A 58 8.86 -0.94 -26.13
N GLY A 59 9.83 -0.48 -25.36
CA GLY A 59 9.84 0.91 -24.90
C GLY A 59 10.94 1.19 -23.88
N ASP A 60 10.71 2.22 -23.08
CA ASP A 60 11.66 2.65 -22.05
C ASP A 60 11.39 1.92 -20.74
N LEU A 61 12.44 1.37 -20.15
CA LEU A 61 12.45 0.86 -18.79
C LEU A 61 13.19 1.87 -17.90
N VAL A 62 12.55 2.22 -16.80
CA VAL A 62 13.07 3.14 -15.79
C VAL A 62 13.48 2.33 -14.58
N THR A 63 14.78 2.34 -14.27
CA THR A 63 15.32 1.73 -13.06
C THR A 63 15.50 2.80 -11.99
N VAL A 64 14.92 2.58 -10.83
CA VAL A 64 14.88 3.52 -9.72
C VAL A 64 15.60 2.93 -8.51
N LYS A 65 16.46 3.73 -7.89
CA LYS A 65 17.06 3.45 -6.58
C LYS A 65 16.69 4.53 -5.60
N ILE A 66 16.03 4.14 -4.53
CA ILE A 66 15.64 5.06 -3.46
C ILE A 66 16.75 5.20 -2.42
N SER A 67 16.69 6.25 -1.60
CA SER A 67 17.63 6.43 -0.51
C SER A 67 17.48 5.32 0.53
N ARG A 68 18.56 5.07 1.29
CA ARG A 68 18.61 4.09 2.40
C ARG A 68 18.53 2.62 1.98
N PHE A 69 17.99 2.30 0.81
CA PHE A 69 18.01 0.95 0.24
C PHE A 69 18.98 0.89 -0.93
N ASN A 70 19.77 -0.19 -1.02
CA ASN A 70 20.71 -0.37 -2.14
C ASN A 70 20.14 -1.21 -3.28
N GLU A 71 18.94 -1.78 -3.11
CA GLU A 71 18.19 -2.48 -4.14
C GLU A 71 17.56 -1.49 -5.13
N GLN A 72 17.25 -2.00 -6.32
CA GLN A 72 16.66 -1.23 -7.41
C GLN A 72 15.32 -1.85 -7.81
N VAL A 73 14.44 -1.03 -8.36
CA VAL A 73 13.22 -1.49 -9.01
C VAL A 73 13.21 -1.01 -10.45
N SER A 74 12.83 -1.87 -11.37
CA SER A 74 12.72 -1.55 -12.78
C SER A 74 11.26 -1.62 -13.19
N LEU A 75 10.79 -0.64 -13.96
CA LEU A 75 9.39 -0.54 -14.38
C LEU A 75 9.31 0.15 -15.74
N THR A 76 8.21 -0.03 -16.47
CA THR A 76 8.01 0.61 -17.77
C THR A 76 7.84 2.13 -17.62
N GLY A 77 8.20 2.89 -18.66
CA GLY A 77 8.19 4.36 -18.60
C GLY A 77 6.82 4.98 -18.36
N ASP A 78 5.74 4.31 -18.77
CA ASP A 78 4.33 4.66 -18.57
C ASP A 78 3.77 4.24 -17.20
N HIS A 79 4.59 3.63 -16.33
CA HIS A 79 4.12 3.20 -15.02
C HIS A 79 3.94 4.38 -14.08
N MET A 80 2.79 4.45 -13.41
CA MET A 80 2.45 5.58 -12.57
C MET A 80 3.00 5.40 -11.14
N ILE A 81 3.65 6.44 -10.62
CA ILE A 81 4.29 6.46 -9.29
C ILE A 81 3.73 7.62 -8.47
N TYR A 82 3.54 7.40 -7.18
CA TYR A 82 3.18 8.45 -6.22
C TYR A 82 4.42 9.16 -5.70
N VAL A 83 4.47 10.47 -5.88
CA VAL A 83 5.61 11.31 -5.51
C VAL A 83 5.18 12.52 -4.70
N VAL A 84 6.10 13.05 -3.89
CA VAL A 84 5.96 14.31 -3.17
C VAL A 84 7.14 15.22 -3.50
N GLY A 85 6.84 16.48 -3.81
CA GLY A 85 7.84 17.49 -4.14
C GLY A 85 8.43 17.37 -5.55
N GLY A 86 7.59 17.04 -6.54
CA GLY A 86 7.99 16.66 -7.90
C GLY A 86 7.95 17.72 -9.01
N LYS A 87 7.38 18.92 -8.80
CA LYS A 87 7.19 19.87 -9.90
C LYS A 87 8.51 20.45 -10.44
N PRO A 88 8.71 20.52 -11.79
CA PRO A 88 10.01 20.88 -12.39
C PRO A 88 10.22 22.39 -12.63
N THR A 89 9.20 23.24 -12.46
CA THR A 89 9.25 24.65 -12.88
C THR A 89 9.49 25.60 -11.71
N TYR A 90 10.72 26.14 -11.64
CA TYR A 90 11.10 27.43 -11.02
C TYR A 90 10.39 27.91 -9.73
N SER A 91 11.13 27.99 -8.62
CA SER A 91 11.42 29.25 -7.90
C SER A 91 12.28 28.95 -6.67
N ARG A 92 13.03 29.96 -6.20
CA ARG A 92 13.80 29.97 -4.95
C ARG A 92 12.97 29.65 -3.68
N GLU A 93 11.67 29.36 -3.80
CA GLU A 93 10.73 29.19 -2.69
C GLU A 93 10.59 27.73 -2.19
N TYR A 94 10.88 26.72 -3.02
CA TYR A 94 10.96 25.33 -2.58
C TYR A 94 12.37 24.98 -2.07
N LYS A 95 12.79 25.63 -0.97
CA LYS A 95 13.91 25.15 -0.16
C LYS A 95 13.65 23.67 0.19
N ASN A 96 14.65 22.80 -0.02
CA ASN A 96 14.76 21.40 0.45
C ASN A 96 13.52 20.90 1.23
N LEU A 97 12.76 19.94 0.70
CA LEU A 97 11.56 19.35 1.34
C LEU A 97 11.72 19.17 2.85
N SER A 98 12.80 18.52 3.29
CA SER A 98 13.10 18.33 4.72
C SER A 98 13.24 19.64 5.50
N ARG A 99 13.86 20.69 4.94
CA ARG A 99 13.95 22.01 5.60
C ARG A 99 12.57 22.63 5.83
N ARG A 100 11.67 22.54 4.84
CA ARG A 100 10.30 23.04 4.96
C ARG A 100 9.49 22.22 5.97
N LEU A 101 9.59 20.89 5.93
CA LEU A 101 8.92 20.01 6.90
C LEU A 101 9.40 20.26 8.34
N ASN A 102 10.71 20.44 8.55
CA ASN A 102 11.26 20.84 9.85
C ASN A 102 10.79 22.23 10.29
N TYR A 103 10.63 23.17 9.36
CA TYR A 103 10.11 24.49 9.70
C TYR A 103 8.66 24.39 10.18
N TYR A 104 7.85 23.56 9.51
CA TYR A 104 6.45 23.35 9.89
C TYR A 104 6.26 22.59 11.20
N SER A 105 7.27 21.88 11.70
CA SER A 105 7.19 21.18 12.99
C SER A 105 7.09 22.12 14.20
N ARG A 106 7.21 23.44 14.00
CA ARG A 106 7.03 24.48 15.03
C ARG A 106 5.57 24.90 15.22
N TYR A 107 4.68 24.52 14.30
CA TYR A 107 3.25 24.82 14.38
C TYR A 107 2.49 23.68 15.07
N SER A 108 1.23 23.95 15.44
CA SER A 108 0.29 22.90 15.86
C SER A 108 0.15 21.83 14.79
N ASP A 109 -0.19 20.59 15.20
CA ASP A 109 -0.29 19.46 14.27
C ASP A 109 -1.28 19.75 13.12
N GLU A 110 -2.44 20.34 13.40
CA GLU A 110 -3.42 20.70 12.38
C GLU A 110 -2.87 21.70 11.36
N LYS A 111 -2.26 22.80 11.84
CA LYS A 111 -1.65 23.81 10.97
C LYS A 111 -0.49 23.23 10.17
N ARG A 112 0.33 22.36 10.77
CA ARG A 112 1.41 21.65 10.09
C ARG A 112 0.85 20.81 8.94
N GLN A 113 -0.19 20.00 9.17
CA GLN A 113 -0.75 19.14 8.11
C GLN A 113 -1.37 19.94 6.98
N ASN A 114 -2.12 21.01 7.29
CA ASN A 114 -2.69 21.88 6.27
C ASN A 114 -1.61 22.51 5.37
N LEU A 115 -0.47 22.92 5.94
CA LEU A 115 0.67 23.41 5.18
C LEU A 115 1.32 22.31 4.33
N VAL A 116 1.48 21.11 4.88
CA VAL A 116 2.03 19.96 4.15
C VAL A 116 1.15 19.62 2.94
N TRP A 117 -0.17 19.50 3.10
CA TRP A 117 -1.07 19.20 1.99
C TRP A 117 -1.13 20.31 0.94
N LYS A 118 -1.05 21.58 1.37
CA LYS A 118 -1.08 22.73 0.47
C LYS A 118 0.16 22.81 -0.42
N TYR A 119 1.35 22.62 0.16
CA TYR A 119 2.62 22.85 -0.54
C TYR A 119 3.29 21.56 -1.04
N PHE A 120 2.93 20.42 -0.47
CA PHE A 120 3.48 19.11 -0.79
C PHE A 120 2.36 18.09 -0.99
N PRO A 121 1.43 18.32 -1.94
CA PRO A 121 0.45 17.31 -2.29
C PRO A 121 1.15 16.06 -2.84
N VAL A 122 0.51 14.90 -2.67
CA VAL A 122 0.91 13.70 -3.40
C VAL A 122 0.49 13.87 -4.85
N GLU A 123 1.45 13.69 -5.75
CA GLU A 123 1.25 13.75 -7.20
C GLU A 123 1.46 12.35 -7.78
N LYS A 124 0.71 12.05 -8.83
CA LYS A 124 0.84 10.80 -9.59
C LYS A 124 1.50 11.14 -10.91
N ILE A 125 2.71 10.64 -11.14
CA ILE A 125 3.49 10.92 -12.36
C ILE A 125 3.86 9.63 -13.08
N GLU A 126 4.18 9.71 -14.36
CA GLU A 126 4.81 8.59 -15.06
C GLU A 126 6.25 8.38 -14.61
N ALA A 127 6.70 7.13 -14.61
CA ALA A 127 8.06 6.77 -14.25
C ALA A 127 9.12 7.47 -15.11
N ARG A 128 8.83 7.70 -16.39
CA ARG A 128 9.73 8.44 -17.29
C ARG A 128 10.00 9.87 -16.82
N GLU A 129 9.12 10.45 -16.02
CA GLU A 129 9.26 11.81 -15.51
C GLU A 129 10.02 11.87 -14.19
N LEU A 130 10.27 10.71 -13.55
CA LEU A 130 10.95 10.62 -12.27
C LEU A 130 12.40 11.12 -12.38
N ARG A 131 12.82 11.92 -11.41
CA ARG A 131 14.15 12.54 -11.34
C ARG A 131 14.78 12.29 -9.97
N LYS A 132 16.12 12.27 -9.95
CA LYS A 132 16.89 12.28 -8.70
C LYS A 132 16.48 13.47 -7.84
N GLY A 133 16.25 13.25 -6.55
CA GLY A 133 15.84 14.28 -5.59
C GLY A 133 14.33 14.36 -5.34
N MET A 134 13.49 13.85 -6.26
CA MET A 134 12.07 13.64 -5.98
C MET A 134 11.90 12.61 -4.86
N SER A 135 10.79 12.63 -4.13
CA SER A 135 10.54 11.65 -3.07
C SER A 135 9.36 10.76 -3.41
N VAL A 136 9.53 9.46 -3.21
CA VAL A 136 8.45 8.46 -3.28
C VAL A 136 7.94 8.15 -1.87
N LEU A 137 6.81 7.44 -1.80
CA LEU A 137 6.14 7.09 -0.55
C LEU A 137 6.30 5.60 -0.24
N TYR A 138 6.93 5.28 0.89
CA TYR A 138 6.92 3.94 1.47
C TYR A 138 5.72 3.87 2.44
N PRO A 139 4.66 3.10 2.16
CA PRO A 139 3.49 3.09 3.02
C PRO A 139 3.73 2.27 4.30
N ILE A 140 3.21 2.77 5.42
CA ILE A 140 3.39 2.19 6.76
C ILE A 140 2.03 1.76 7.29
N ASN A 141 1.90 0.47 7.60
CA ASN A 141 0.69 -0.03 8.23
C ASN A 141 0.65 0.43 9.69
N THR A 142 -0.33 1.27 10.01
CA THR A 142 -0.55 1.81 11.37
C THR A 142 -1.60 1.03 12.16
N GLN A 143 -2.25 0.04 11.55
CA GLN A 143 -3.21 -0.81 12.24
C GLN A 143 -2.52 -1.56 13.37
N THR A 144 -3.26 -1.77 14.45
CA THR A 144 -2.76 -2.44 15.65
C THR A 144 -3.81 -3.44 16.10
N GLU A 145 -3.40 -4.70 16.21
CA GLU A 145 -4.23 -5.80 16.68
C GLU A 145 -3.49 -6.45 17.84
N ASP A 146 -4.09 -6.43 19.04
CA ASP A 146 -3.51 -7.12 20.17
C ASP A 146 -3.94 -8.57 20.20
N ILE A 147 -2.99 -9.44 20.52
CA ILE A 147 -3.18 -10.87 20.67
C ILE A 147 -2.76 -11.19 22.08
N ASP A 148 -3.70 -11.62 22.91
CA ASP A 148 -3.41 -12.01 24.29
C ASP A 148 -3.07 -13.48 24.41
N MET A 149 -3.79 -14.34 23.68
CA MET A 149 -3.60 -15.78 23.65
C MET A 149 -3.39 -16.25 22.22
N LEU A 150 -2.46 -17.18 22.04
CA LEU A 150 -2.16 -17.83 20.78
C LEU A 150 -2.33 -19.34 20.93
N ASP A 151 -3.22 -19.91 20.12
CA ASP A 151 -3.38 -21.36 19.97
C ASP A 151 -2.30 -21.90 19.02
N LEU A 152 -1.30 -22.56 19.58
CA LEU A 152 -0.19 -23.17 18.86
C LEU A 152 -0.56 -24.50 18.20
N SER A 153 -1.71 -25.11 18.51
CA SER A 153 -2.14 -26.37 17.88
C SER A 153 -2.31 -26.22 16.35
N LYS A 154 -2.66 -25.00 15.90
CA LYS A 154 -2.77 -24.60 14.48
C LYS A 154 -1.46 -24.72 13.71
N TYR A 155 -0.32 -24.78 14.40
CA TYR A 155 1.01 -24.88 13.82
C TYR A 155 1.60 -26.30 13.91
N ILE A 156 0.81 -27.28 14.35
CA ILE A 156 1.17 -28.70 14.38
C ILE A 156 0.69 -29.35 13.08
N LEU A 157 1.60 -29.55 12.14
CA LEU A 157 1.32 -30.18 10.84
C LEU A 157 1.81 -31.63 10.80
N LYS A 158 2.80 -31.97 11.62
CA LYS A 158 3.37 -33.30 11.71
C LYS A 158 2.34 -34.28 12.24
N LYS A 159 2.20 -35.41 11.55
CA LYS A 159 1.47 -36.59 12.04
C LYS A 159 2.44 -37.55 12.70
N TRP A 160 2.07 -38.08 13.86
CA TRP A 160 2.82 -39.13 14.53
C TRP A 160 2.25 -40.49 14.16
N PRO A 161 3.12 -41.51 13.98
CA PRO A 161 2.65 -42.86 13.69
C PRO A 161 1.74 -43.36 14.83
N PRO A 162 0.77 -44.23 14.50
CA PRO A 162 -0.14 -44.79 15.50
C PRO A 162 0.61 -45.65 16.53
N HIS A 163 1.74 -46.23 16.14
CA HIS A 163 2.60 -47.05 17.00
C HIS A 163 3.90 -46.30 17.33
N GLY A 164 4.30 -46.33 18.61
CA GLY A 164 5.53 -45.71 19.13
C GLY A 164 5.29 -44.70 20.25
N THR A 165 6.38 -44.26 20.88
CA THR A 165 6.32 -43.28 21.98
C THR A 165 5.84 -41.93 21.49
N LYS A 166 4.69 -41.47 21.99
CA LYS A 166 4.16 -40.14 21.70
C LYS A 166 4.94 -39.08 22.47
N PRO A 167 5.21 -37.91 21.86
CA PRO A 167 5.87 -36.82 22.58
C PRO A 167 4.98 -36.30 23.71
N ILE A 168 5.61 -35.83 24.78
CA ILE A 168 4.93 -35.05 25.82
C ILE A 168 4.31 -33.81 25.15
N ILE A 169 3.03 -33.58 25.38
CA ILE A 169 2.30 -32.44 24.83
C ILE A 169 2.64 -31.21 25.69
N PRO A 170 3.34 -30.19 25.14
CA PRO A 170 3.57 -28.95 25.87
C PRO A 170 2.26 -28.13 25.94
N PRO A 171 2.17 -27.12 26.80
CA PRO A 171 1.13 -26.09 26.69
C PRO A 171 1.07 -25.53 25.26
N LEU A 172 -0.12 -25.50 24.66
CA LEU A 172 -0.37 -25.02 23.30
C LEU A 172 -1.12 -23.70 23.26
N ASP A 173 -1.96 -23.41 24.25
CA ASP A 173 -2.57 -22.09 24.43
C ASP A 173 -1.60 -21.19 25.22
N ILE A 174 -0.88 -20.35 24.50
CA ILE A 174 0.21 -19.54 25.07
C ILE A 174 -0.20 -18.08 25.14
N LYS A 175 0.03 -17.46 26.30
CA LYS A 175 -0.09 -16.02 26.45
C LYS A 175 1.01 -15.32 25.66
N VAL A 176 0.64 -14.36 24.81
CA VAL A 176 1.59 -13.55 24.03
C VAL A 176 2.13 -12.41 24.89
N ASP A 177 2.89 -12.79 25.91
CA ASP A 177 3.53 -11.88 26.86
C ASP A 177 5.00 -11.61 26.50
N THR A 178 5.68 -10.82 27.33
CA THR A 178 7.09 -10.49 27.16
C THR A 178 8.00 -11.74 27.11
N ASN A 179 7.69 -12.78 27.88
CA ASN A 179 8.52 -13.99 27.94
C ASN A 179 8.40 -14.78 26.63
N PHE A 180 7.19 -14.96 26.13
CA PHE A 180 6.96 -15.67 24.89
C PHE A 180 7.54 -14.92 23.69
N LEU A 181 7.32 -13.59 23.61
CA LEU A 181 7.88 -12.76 22.54
C LEU A 181 9.41 -12.75 22.55
N LYS A 182 10.04 -12.74 23.73
CA LYS A 182 11.50 -12.92 23.85
C LYS A 182 11.96 -14.24 23.26
N LEU A 183 11.32 -15.35 23.64
CA LEU A 183 11.70 -16.69 23.15
C LEU A 183 11.51 -16.81 21.62
N ILE A 184 10.45 -16.22 21.07
CA ILE A 184 10.24 -16.15 19.62
C ILE A 184 11.36 -15.35 18.95
N GLY A 185 11.72 -14.19 19.49
CA GLY A 185 12.82 -13.38 18.96
C GLY A 185 14.17 -14.10 19.01
N TYR A 186 14.47 -14.79 20.12
CA TYR A 186 15.68 -15.61 20.25
C TYR A 186 15.68 -16.78 19.27
N TYR A 187 14.52 -17.39 18.99
CA TYR A 187 14.44 -18.48 18.03
C TYR A 187 14.61 -17.98 16.59
N ILE A 188 14.11 -16.79 16.28
CA ILE A 188 14.31 -16.19 14.96
C ILE A 188 15.79 -15.94 14.70
N ALA A 189 16.51 -15.43 15.70
CA ALA A 189 17.94 -15.14 15.60
C ALA A 189 18.80 -16.42 15.63
N GLU A 190 18.78 -17.16 16.74
CA GLU A 190 19.76 -18.22 17.03
C GLU A 190 19.17 -19.63 16.91
N GLY A 191 17.85 -19.70 16.75
CA GLY A 191 17.11 -20.95 16.76
C GLY A 191 17.19 -21.71 15.45
N SER A 192 17.22 -23.02 15.55
CA SER A 192 17.08 -23.97 14.46
C SER A 192 16.14 -25.08 14.90
N ASN A 193 15.50 -25.73 13.94
CA ASN A 193 14.65 -26.88 14.19
C ASN A 193 15.24 -28.14 13.55
N HIS A 194 15.07 -29.24 14.25
CA HIS A 194 15.29 -30.60 13.76
C HIS A 194 13.97 -31.38 13.88
N ARG A 195 13.91 -32.63 13.39
CA ARG A 195 12.67 -33.44 13.44
C ARG A 195 12.12 -33.70 14.85
N ALA A 196 12.93 -33.51 15.89
CA ALA A 196 12.63 -33.91 17.27
C ALA A 196 12.99 -32.87 18.35
N TYR A 197 13.66 -31.78 18.00
CA TYR A 197 14.08 -30.77 18.96
C TYR A 197 14.19 -29.39 18.30
N ILE A 198 14.09 -28.35 19.13
CA ILE A 198 14.60 -27.01 18.81
C ILE A 198 15.99 -26.85 19.42
N ARG A 199 16.87 -26.14 18.72
CA ARG A 199 18.23 -25.87 19.17
C ARG A 199 18.59 -24.41 18.98
N PHE A 200 19.29 -23.82 19.94
CA PHE A 200 19.88 -22.49 19.85
C PHE A 200 21.40 -22.64 19.85
N SER A 201 22.08 -21.88 18.99
CA SER A 201 23.55 -21.90 18.89
C SER A 201 24.09 -20.55 19.29
N LEU A 202 24.88 -20.47 20.35
CA LEU A 202 25.40 -19.20 20.89
C LEU A 202 26.92 -19.22 20.98
N GLY A 203 27.50 -18.03 21.13
CA GLY A 203 28.91 -17.86 21.48
C GLY A 203 29.20 -18.30 22.92
N ASP A 204 30.44 -18.71 23.17
CA ASP A 204 30.90 -19.16 24.49
C ASP A 204 30.75 -18.17 25.63
N HIS A 205 30.85 -16.88 25.31
CA HIS A 205 30.73 -15.80 26.27
C HIS A 205 29.26 -15.51 26.65
N GLU A 206 28.29 -16.18 26.03
CA GLU A 206 26.87 -15.88 26.14
C GLU A 206 26.12 -16.82 27.11
N LYS A 207 26.81 -17.35 28.12
CA LYS A 207 26.22 -18.28 29.09
C LYS A 207 24.93 -17.76 29.75
N LYS A 208 24.89 -16.48 30.13
CA LYS A 208 23.66 -15.85 30.70
C LYS A 208 22.50 -15.84 29.71
N PHE A 209 22.79 -15.72 28.42
CA PHE A 209 21.78 -15.77 27.37
C PHE A 209 21.25 -17.20 27.20
N ALA A 210 22.13 -18.21 27.24
CA ALA A 210 21.75 -19.62 27.26
C ALA A 210 20.82 -19.96 28.44
N GLU A 211 21.17 -19.49 29.64
CA GLU A 211 20.38 -19.68 30.87
C GLU A 211 18.99 -19.04 30.76
N GLU A 212 18.88 -17.84 30.17
CA GLU A 212 17.59 -17.19 29.92
C GLU A 212 16.73 -18.00 28.96
N ILE A 213 17.29 -18.54 27.87
CA ILE A 213 16.55 -19.39 26.92
C ILE A 213 16.00 -20.64 27.62
N ILE A 214 16.81 -21.32 28.43
CA ILE A 214 16.38 -22.52 29.18
C ILE A 214 15.25 -22.18 30.15
N PHE A 215 15.40 -21.09 30.89
CA PHE A 215 14.38 -20.60 31.81
C PHE A 215 13.06 -20.32 31.07
N LEU A 216 13.12 -19.63 29.92
CA LEU A 216 11.93 -19.33 29.12
C LEU A 216 11.25 -20.60 28.59
N ILE A 217 12.01 -21.56 28.05
CA ILE A 217 11.46 -22.84 27.54
C ILE A 217 10.78 -23.61 28.68
N LYS A 218 11.43 -23.72 29.85
CA LYS A 218 10.85 -24.42 31.00
C LYS A 218 9.59 -23.70 31.51
N ARG A 219 9.63 -22.37 31.61
CA ARG A 219 8.52 -21.56 32.11
C ARG A 219 7.29 -21.60 31.19
N ILE A 220 7.50 -21.48 29.88
CA ILE A 220 6.41 -21.39 28.89
C ILE A 220 5.88 -22.78 28.55
N PHE A 221 6.77 -23.72 28.25
CA PHE A 221 6.40 -25.01 27.66
C PHE A 221 6.52 -26.19 28.63
N ARG A 222 7.04 -25.99 29.84
CA ARG A 222 7.27 -27.05 30.83
C ARG A 222 8.22 -28.15 30.31
N ILE A 223 9.04 -27.84 29.31
CA ILE A 223 10.04 -28.73 28.72
C ILE A 223 11.42 -28.39 29.27
N ASP A 224 12.20 -29.40 29.62
CA ASP A 224 13.59 -29.23 30.02
C ASP A 224 14.49 -29.08 28.78
N ALA A 225 15.36 -28.08 28.83
CA ALA A 225 16.39 -27.84 27.82
C ALA A 225 17.77 -28.07 28.43
N LYS A 226 18.69 -28.62 27.63
CA LYS A 226 20.06 -28.94 28.07
C LYS A 226 21.08 -28.06 27.36
N ILE A 227 22.13 -27.68 28.09
CA ILE A 227 23.34 -27.07 27.53
C ILE A 227 24.31 -28.17 27.13
N SER A 228 24.86 -28.06 25.93
CA SER A 228 26.04 -28.80 25.47
C SER A 228 27.07 -27.84 24.91
N TYR A 229 28.35 -28.14 25.10
CA TYR A 229 29.46 -27.35 24.57
C TYR A 229 30.02 -28.06 23.34
N ARG A 230 30.27 -27.31 22.26
CA ARG A 230 30.92 -27.88 21.07
C ARG A 230 32.41 -28.11 21.36
N ALA A 231 32.83 -29.37 21.40
CA ALA A 231 34.24 -29.76 21.45
C ALA A 231 34.75 -30.09 20.03
N GLY A 232 35.94 -29.61 19.66
CA GLY A 232 36.66 -30.08 18.47
C GLY A 232 36.87 -29.10 17.30
N SER A 233 36.63 -27.80 17.48
CA SER A 233 37.04 -26.79 16.49
C SER A 233 37.73 -25.61 17.16
N THR A 234 38.50 -24.83 16.41
CA THR A 234 39.18 -23.60 16.89
C THR A 234 38.22 -22.54 17.47
N LYS A 235 36.91 -22.75 17.35
CA LYS A 235 35.84 -21.98 17.99
C LYS A 235 35.03 -22.88 18.91
N THR A 236 34.95 -22.49 20.16
CA THR A 236 34.06 -23.08 21.17
C THR A 236 32.70 -22.37 21.10
N GLY A 237 31.60 -23.11 21.30
CA GLY A 237 30.23 -22.56 21.31
C GLY A 237 29.29 -23.29 22.27
N ILE A 238 28.22 -22.60 22.68
CA ILE A 238 27.16 -23.13 23.55
C ILE A 238 25.97 -23.55 22.68
N GLU A 239 25.48 -24.77 22.87
CA GLU A 239 24.22 -25.22 22.26
C GLU A 239 23.18 -25.50 23.33
N ILE A 240 21.98 -24.94 23.16
CA ILE A 240 20.82 -25.25 23.98
C ILE A 240 19.89 -26.13 23.16
N SER A 241 19.58 -27.33 23.63
CA SER A 241 18.65 -28.23 22.95
C SER A 241 17.45 -28.57 23.83
N ALA A 242 16.25 -28.35 23.30
CA ALA A 242 14.98 -28.76 23.93
C ALA A 242 14.32 -29.86 23.09
N CYS A 243 14.34 -31.09 23.61
CA CYS A 243 13.87 -32.29 22.92
C CYS A 243 12.36 -32.43 23.00
N ASN A 244 11.65 -31.81 22.07
CA ASN A 244 10.22 -32.00 21.89
C ASN A 244 9.84 -31.85 20.41
N SER A 245 9.28 -32.92 19.82
CA SER A 245 8.95 -32.93 18.40
C SER A 245 7.73 -32.06 18.03
N ILE A 246 6.83 -31.79 18.99
CA ILE A 246 5.71 -30.86 18.79
C ILE A 246 6.27 -29.44 18.72
N LEU A 247 7.09 -29.03 19.69
CA LEU A 247 7.73 -27.70 19.67
C LEU A 247 8.57 -27.48 18.42
N ALA A 248 9.32 -28.50 17.99
CA ALA A 248 10.13 -28.40 16.78
C ALA A 248 9.30 -28.15 15.51
N ASP A 249 8.10 -28.73 15.42
CA ASP A 249 7.19 -28.49 14.31
C ASP A 249 6.51 -27.13 14.43
N VAL A 250 5.99 -26.79 15.61
CA VAL A 250 5.37 -25.49 15.92
C VAL A 250 6.31 -24.34 15.57
N PHE A 251 7.53 -24.30 16.11
CA PHE A 251 8.47 -23.22 15.86
C PHE A 251 8.95 -23.18 14.40
N GLY A 252 9.05 -24.34 13.75
CA GLY A 252 9.38 -24.42 12.33
C GLY A 252 8.29 -23.83 11.43
N ASN A 253 7.02 -24.05 11.77
CA ASN A 253 5.88 -23.57 10.99
C ASN A 253 5.50 -22.12 11.35
N LEU A 254 5.71 -21.72 12.61
CA LEU A 254 5.39 -20.40 13.14
C LEU A 254 6.42 -19.33 12.73
N CYS A 255 7.71 -19.66 12.70
CA CYS A 255 8.79 -18.71 12.42
C CYS A 255 9.65 -19.09 11.19
N GLY A 256 9.30 -20.19 10.49
CA GLY A 256 10.02 -20.67 9.31
C GLY A 256 11.16 -21.65 9.59
N LYS A 257 11.35 -22.59 8.65
CA LYS A 257 12.40 -23.63 8.67
C LYS A 257 13.62 -23.20 7.85
N GLY A 258 14.79 -23.22 8.47
CA GLY A 258 16.06 -22.79 7.86
C GLY A 258 16.20 -21.27 7.76
N ALA A 259 17.45 -20.79 7.78
CA ALA A 259 17.76 -19.36 7.92
C ALA A 259 17.16 -18.46 6.81
N GLY A 260 17.04 -18.98 5.58
CA GLY A 260 16.46 -18.23 4.45
C GLY A 260 14.94 -18.01 4.54
N ASN A 261 14.23 -18.85 5.30
CA ASN A 261 12.78 -18.76 5.46
C ASN A 261 12.36 -18.21 6.83
N LYS A 262 13.32 -17.84 7.68
CA LYS A 262 13.02 -17.25 8.98
C LYS A 262 12.15 -16.02 8.81
N HIS A 263 11.14 -15.88 9.63
CA HIS A 263 10.26 -14.72 9.65
C HIS A 263 9.71 -14.51 11.06
N ILE A 264 9.34 -13.27 11.33
CA ILE A 264 8.45 -12.96 12.46
C ILE A 264 7.10 -13.57 12.11
N PRO A 265 6.41 -14.28 13.03
CA PRO A 265 5.07 -14.79 12.76
C PRO A 265 4.19 -13.70 12.16
N PHE A 266 3.53 -13.95 11.03
CA PHE A 266 2.86 -12.88 10.28
C PHE A 266 1.79 -12.15 11.11
N ILE A 267 1.11 -12.88 12.00
CA ILE A 267 0.18 -12.33 12.99
C ILE A 267 0.83 -11.33 13.97
N PHE A 268 2.15 -11.38 14.17
CA PHE A 268 2.89 -10.46 15.04
C PHE A 268 3.30 -9.16 14.35
N GLN A 269 3.10 -9.06 13.03
CA GLN A 269 3.41 -7.86 12.25
C GLN A 269 2.53 -6.66 12.65
N HIS A 270 1.36 -6.92 13.25
CA HIS A 270 0.35 -5.93 13.65
C HIS A 270 0.21 -5.75 15.17
N LEU A 271 1.01 -6.45 15.99
CA LEU A 271 0.97 -6.31 17.45
C LEU A 271 1.17 -4.85 17.92
N PRO A 272 0.73 -4.52 19.15
CA PRO A 272 1.04 -3.27 19.80
C PRO A 272 2.53 -2.97 19.80
N LYS A 273 2.88 -1.69 19.66
CA LYS A 273 4.28 -1.23 19.54
C LYS A 273 5.16 -1.73 20.70
N SER A 274 4.64 -1.84 21.91
CA SER A 274 5.37 -2.38 23.08
C SER A 274 5.78 -3.85 22.91
N LYS A 275 4.85 -4.69 22.43
CA LYS A 275 5.10 -6.09 22.11
C LYS A 275 6.08 -6.22 20.93
N GLN A 276 5.96 -5.36 19.92
CA GLN A 276 6.91 -5.33 18.80
C GLN A 276 8.32 -4.89 19.18
N ILE A 277 8.45 -3.91 20.08
CA ILE A 277 9.75 -3.51 20.63
C ILE A 277 10.39 -4.69 21.37
N THR A 278 9.62 -5.41 22.18
CA THR A 278 10.10 -6.61 22.88
C THR A 278 10.65 -7.65 21.90
N LEU A 279 9.93 -7.91 20.81
CA LEU A 279 10.35 -8.86 19.78
C LEU A 279 11.60 -8.36 19.04
N LEU A 280 11.63 -7.09 18.64
CA LEU A 280 12.77 -6.45 17.98
C LEU A 280 14.04 -6.50 18.84
N ASP A 281 13.92 -6.17 20.13
CA ASP A 281 15.04 -6.20 21.07
C ASP A 281 15.53 -7.63 21.32
N ALA A 282 14.63 -8.62 21.31
CA ALA A 282 14.99 -10.02 21.44
C ALA A 282 15.74 -10.55 20.21
N ILE A 283 15.28 -10.23 19.00
CA ILE A 283 15.99 -10.57 17.75
C ILE A 283 17.36 -9.87 17.73
N PHE A 284 17.40 -8.58 18.10
CA PHE A 284 18.64 -7.81 18.18
C PHE A 284 19.61 -8.38 19.21
N LYS A 285 19.14 -8.99 20.31
CA LYS A 285 20.04 -9.59 21.29
C LYS A 285 20.84 -10.78 20.72
N GLY A 286 20.28 -11.55 19.80
CA GLY A 286 21.00 -12.63 19.10
C GLY A 286 21.79 -12.11 17.89
N ASP A 287 21.08 -11.66 16.86
CA ASP A 287 21.70 -11.31 15.57
C ASP A 287 22.17 -9.85 15.45
N GLY A 288 22.09 -9.08 16.54
CA GLY A 288 22.35 -7.65 16.51
C GLY A 288 23.83 -7.30 16.65
N THR A 289 24.25 -6.31 15.88
CA THR A 289 25.52 -5.61 16.06
C THR A 289 25.25 -4.14 16.34
N GLN A 290 26.06 -3.51 17.20
CA GLN A 290 25.99 -2.08 17.42
C GLN A 290 27.36 -1.41 17.31
N GLY A 291 27.35 -0.17 16.85
CA GLY A 291 28.54 0.65 16.73
C GLY A 291 28.22 2.13 16.85
N LYS A 292 29.26 2.94 17.08
CA LYS A 292 29.14 4.40 17.12
C LYS A 292 29.48 4.98 15.75
N ILE A 293 28.60 5.83 15.21
CA ILE A 293 28.79 6.51 13.92
C ILE A 293 28.94 8.03 14.12
N GLY A 294 29.73 8.67 13.24
CA GLY A 294 30.01 10.11 13.28
C GLY A 294 31.32 10.47 13.99
N ILE A 295 31.94 11.57 13.55
CA ILE A 295 33.28 12.00 14.00
C ILE A 295 33.22 12.77 15.33
N LYS A 296 32.31 13.75 15.45
CA LYS A 296 32.17 14.62 16.63
C LYS A 296 31.08 14.16 17.61
N ASN A 297 29.88 13.89 17.10
CA ASN A 297 28.73 13.40 17.90
C ASN A 297 28.49 11.92 17.59
N LYS A 298 29.17 11.04 18.34
CA LYS A 298 29.05 9.59 18.19
C LYS A 298 27.62 9.15 18.50
N THR A 299 26.86 8.79 17.47
CA THR A 299 25.49 8.29 17.63
C THR A 299 25.50 6.78 17.57
N LEU A 300 24.71 6.11 18.41
CA LEU A 300 24.60 4.65 18.42
C LEU A 300 23.78 4.19 17.21
N CYS A 301 24.39 3.32 16.41
CA CYS A 301 23.77 2.63 15.29
C CYS A 301 23.64 1.15 15.65
N LYS A 302 22.46 0.60 15.42
CA LYS A 302 22.14 -0.83 15.56
C LYS A 302 21.95 -1.42 14.17
N SER A 303 22.29 -2.70 14.01
CA SER A 303 22.01 -3.45 12.79
C SER A 303 21.71 -4.91 13.08
N ILE A 304 20.84 -5.51 12.29
CA ILE A 304 20.57 -6.95 12.25
C ILE A 304 20.89 -7.44 10.84
N THR A 305 21.59 -8.56 10.72
CA THR A 305 21.88 -9.17 9.41
C THR A 305 21.19 -10.52 9.29
N THR A 306 20.48 -10.74 8.20
CA THR A 306 19.78 -12.01 7.93
C THR A 306 19.86 -12.36 6.45
N ILE A 307 19.79 -13.65 6.11
CA ILE A 307 19.64 -14.11 4.71
C ILE A 307 18.16 -14.24 4.31
N SER A 308 17.22 -14.08 5.24
CA SER A 308 15.79 -14.07 4.94
C SER A 308 15.35 -12.68 4.48
N ARG A 309 14.87 -12.61 3.23
CA ARG A 309 14.29 -11.38 2.68
C ARG A 309 13.03 -10.98 3.44
N THR A 310 12.16 -11.94 3.77
CA THR A 310 10.92 -11.69 4.51
C THR A 310 11.20 -11.08 5.86
N LEU A 311 12.14 -11.65 6.63
CA LEU A 311 12.51 -11.10 7.93
C LEU A 311 13.08 -9.68 7.80
N ALA A 312 13.94 -9.43 6.80
CA ALA A 312 14.49 -8.10 6.56
C ALA A 312 13.41 -7.05 6.30
N GLU A 313 12.37 -7.39 5.53
CA GLU A 313 11.24 -6.49 5.27
C GLU A 313 10.33 -6.29 6.50
N GLN A 314 10.07 -7.35 7.26
CA GLN A 314 9.32 -7.27 8.50
C GLN A 314 10.01 -6.39 9.56
N LEU A 315 11.35 -6.48 9.66
CA LEU A 315 12.15 -5.60 10.51
C LEU A 315 12.03 -4.13 10.10
N ILE A 316 12.07 -3.83 8.79
CA ILE A 316 11.87 -2.47 8.28
C ILE A 316 10.50 -1.93 8.70
N ASP A 317 9.45 -2.72 8.52
CA ASP A 317 8.08 -2.33 8.85
C ASP A 317 7.91 -2.08 10.35
N ILE A 318 8.41 -2.97 11.21
CA ILE A 318 8.37 -2.79 12.67
C ILE A 318 9.15 -1.53 13.06
N LEU A 319 10.37 -1.35 12.55
CA LEU A 319 11.19 -0.18 12.83
C LEU A 319 10.45 1.12 12.48
N LEU A 320 9.81 1.18 11.31
CA LEU A 320 9.01 2.32 10.89
C LEU A 320 7.80 2.55 11.81
N ARG A 321 7.06 1.49 12.19
CA ARG A 321 5.91 1.58 13.12
C ARG A 321 6.30 2.13 14.50
N VAL A 322 7.47 1.76 15.01
CA VAL A 322 8.00 2.24 16.30
C VAL A 322 8.77 3.56 16.22
N GLY A 323 8.84 4.17 15.02
CA GLY A 323 9.39 5.51 14.78
C GLY A 323 10.88 5.56 14.48
N TYR A 324 11.51 4.43 14.14
CA TYR A 324 12.88 4.38 13.62
C TYR A 324 12.91 4.47 12.09
N PHE A 325 13.99 5.03 11.53
CA PHE A 325 14.19 5.15 10.08
C PHE A 325 15.29 4.20 9.60
N PRO A 326 14.93 3.02 9.07
CA PRO A 326 15.90 1.98 8.73
C PRO A 326 16.67 2.26 7.44
N SER A 327 17.75 1.51 7.25
CA SER A 327 18.40 1.23 5.96
C SER A 327 18.35 -0.27 5.73
N LYS A 328 18.36 -0.65 4.45
CA LYS A 328 18.53 -2.03 4.02
C LYS A 328 19.70 -2.08 3.04
N HIS A 329 20.70 -2.89 3.38
CA HIS A 329 21.83 -3.17 2.52
C HIS A 329 21.83 -4.65 2.13
N LEU A 330 21.56 -4.93 0.86
CA LEU A 330 21.75 -6.24 0.25
C LEU A 330 23.22 -6.42 -0.14
N LYS A 331 23.88 -7.42 0.46
CA LYS A 331 25.15 -7.97 0.00
C LYS A 331 24.83 -9.18 -0.87
N ARG A 332 25.21 -9.13 -2.15
CA ARG A 332 25.00 -10.25 -3.08
C ARG A 332 25.88 -11.44 -2.72
N ASN A 333 25.41 -12.62 -3.09
CA ASN A 333 26.14 -13.87 -2.98
C ASN A 333 27.56 -13.74 -3.54
N ASN A 334 28.50 -14.32 -2.82
CA ASN A 334 29.90 -14.32 -3.24
C ASN A 334 30.59 -15.59 -2.76
N VAL A 335 31.59 -16.02 -3.51
CA VAL A 335 32.51 -17.07 -3.06
C VAL A 335 33.62 -16.38 -2.29
N ASP A 336 33.87 -16.81 -1.06
CA ASP A 336 34.97 -16.25 -0.27
C ASP A 336 36.33 -16.87 -0.65
N LYS A 337 37.40 -16.36 -0.04
CA LYS A 337 38.77 -16.85 -0.29
C LYS A 337 38.99 -18.32 0.08
N LEU A 338 38.06 -18.92 0.84
CA LEU A 338 38.08 -20.30 1.27
C LEU A 338 37.17 -21.19 0.41
N GLY A 339 36.59 -20.66 -0.67
CA GLY A 339 35.71 -21.39 -1.57
C GLY A 339 34.27 -21.56 -1.06
N VAL A 340 33.89 -20.91 0.04
CA VAL A 340 32.54 -21.01 0.60
C VAL A 340 31.59 -20.09 -0.17
N ASN A 341 30.49 -20.66 -0.67
CA ASN A 341 29.46 -19.91 -1.39
C ASN A 341 28.47 -19.27 -0.40
N HIS A 342 28.59 -17.96 -0.19
CA HIS A 342 27.71 -17.18 0.66
C HIS A 342 26.43 -16.82 -0.09
N LYS A 343 25.27 -16.93 0.57
CA LYS A 343 23.98 -16.48 0.01
C LYS A 343 23.84 -14.96 0.06
N ASP A 344 22.86 -14.42 -0.66
CA ASP A 344 22.41 -13.04 -0.49
C ASP A 344 22.09 -12.77 0.98
N ALA A 345 22.63 -11.67 1.52
CA ALA A 345 22.45 -11.27 2.91
C ALA A 345 21.93 -9.82 3.00
N PHE A 346 21.01 -9.58 3.91
CA PHE A 346 20.35 -8.30 4.14
C PHE A 346 20.74 -7.77 5.51
N THR A 347 21.40 -6.61 5.54
CA THR A 347 21.67 -5.88 6.77
C THR A 347 20.67 -4.74 6.92
N VAL A 348 19.83 -4.82 7.95
CA VAL A 348 18.89 -3.76 8.33
C VAL A 348 19.52 -2.93 9.45
N SER A 349 19.71 -1.62 9.24
CA SER A 349 20.37 -0.74 10.21
C SER A 349 19.57 0.51 10.54
N TRP A 350 19.62 0.94 11.80
CA TRP A 350 18.93 2.14 12.27
C TRP A 350 19.70 2.83 13.39
N VAL A 351 19.46 4.12 13.53
CA VAL A 351 20.10 4.95 14.56
C VAL A 351 19.16 5.06 15.75
N THR A 352 19.65 4.88 16.97
CA THR A 352 18.78 4.85 18.17
C THR A 352 18.16 6.21 18.50
N ASP A 353 18.76 7.31 18.04
CA ASP A 353 18.19 8.66 18.13
C ASP A 353 17.47 9.10 16.85
N SER A 354 17.14 8.18 15.92
CA SER A 354 16.52 8.57 14.64
C SER A 354 15.15 9.22 14.79
N ARG A 355 14.51 9.12 15.97
CA ARG A 355 13.27 9.85 16.30
C ARG A 355 13.45 11.38 16.26
N ARG A 356 14.70 11.87 16.36
CA ARG A 356 15.05 13.29 16.22
C ARG A 356 15.58 13.64 14.82
N SER A 357 15.36 12.77 13.83
CA SER A 357 15.85 13.01 12.47
C SER A 357 15.28 14.30 11.89
N LYS A 358 16.17 15.17 11.42
CA LYS A 358 15.83 16.38 10.64
C LYS A 358 15.74 16.11 9.14
N ILE A 359 15.94 14.88 8.70
CA ILE A 359 16.03 14.53 7.28
C ILE A 359 14.87 13.63 6.87
N HIS A 360 14.46 12.74 7.77
CA HIS A 360 13.42 11.76 7.53
C HIS A 360 12.09 12.24 8.08
N HIS A 361 11.04 12.09 7.27
CA HIS A 361 9.72 12.60 7.59
C HIS A 361 8.66 11.58 7.20
N PHE A 362 7.59 11.54 7.97
CA PHE A 362 6.36 10.85 7.60
C PHE A 362 5.43 11.82 6.88
N TYR A 363 4.70 11.30 5.92
CA TYR A 363 3.57 11.94 5.26
C TYR A 363 2.29 11.31 5.79
N LYS A 364 1.31 12.12 6.20
CA LYS A 364 -0.04 11.65 6.50
C LYS A 364 -0.97 12.22 5.45
N ASP A 365 -1.67 11.39 4.71
CA ASP A 365 -2.65 11.86 3.73
C ASP A 365 -3.96 12.31 4.43
N LYS A 366 -4.95 12.74 3.63
CA LYS A 366 -6.23 13.24 4.14
C LYS A 366 -7.09 12.14 4.77
N ASP A 367 -6.92 10.90 4.31
CA ASP A 367 -7.63 9.71 4.81
C ASP A 367 -6.96 9.15 6.06
N GLY A 368 -5.77 9.66 6.39
CA GLY A 368 -5.02 9.34 7.60
C GLY A 368 -3.97 8.25 7.43
N HIS A 369 -3.76 7.74 6.22
CA HIS A 369 -2.69 6.80 5.93
C HIS A 369 -1.33 7.46 6.09
N VAL A 370 -0.37 6.68 6.60
CA VAL A 370 0.97 7.19 6.92
C VAL A 370 1.99 6.54 5.99
N SER A 371 2.85 7.35 5.38
CA SER A 371 3.96 6.90 4.55
C SER A 371 5.26 7.53 5.00
N TRP A 372 6.37 6.80 4.89
CA TRP A 372 7.70 7.38 4.96
C TRP A 372 8.07 8.02 3.62
N ILE A 373 8.52 9.27 3.67
CA ILE A 373 9.00 10.00 2.50
C ILE A 373 10.45 9.59 2.21
N VAL A 374 10.68 8.97 1.05
CA VAL A 374 11.99 8.44 0.67
C VAL A 374 12.49 9.10 -0.62
N PRO A 375 13.59 9.88 -0.57
CA PRO A 375 14.17 10.48 -1.77
C PRO A 375 14.68 9.44 -2.78
N VAL A 376 14.49 9.72 -4.06
CA VAL A 376 15.09 8.99 -5.18
C VAL A 376 16.55 9.41 -5.35
N ARG A 377 17.47 8.44 -5.29
CA ARG A 377 18.92 8.68 -5.40
C ARG A 377 19.45 8.55 -6.82
N TYR A 378 18.86 7.65 -7.60
CA TYR A 378 19.31 7.33 -8.94
C TYR A 378 18.13 6.89 -9.78
N VAL A 379 18.11 7.35 -11.03
CA VAL A 379 17.16 6.98 -12.07
C VAL A 379 17.96 6.70 -13.33
N GLU A 380 17.76 5.53 -13.91
CA GLU A 380 18.35 5.12 -15.19
C GLU A 380 17.23 4.83 -16.17
N LYS A 381 17.40 5.25 -17.42
CA LYS A 381 16.49 4.93 -18.51
C LYS A 381 17.23 4.10 -19.54
N ARG A 382 16.63 2.99 -19.96
CA ARG A 382 17.18 2.13 -21.02
C ARG A 382 16.06 1.60 -21.89
N LYS A 383 16.38 1.25 -23.14
CA LYS A 383 15.45 0.52 -24.00
C LYS A 383 15.30 -0.92 -23.50
N PHE A 384 14.09 -1.44 -23.59
CA PHE A 384 13.75 -2.80 -23.22
C PHE A 384 12.71 -3.35 -24.18
N SER A 385 12.93 -4.59 -24.60
CA SER A 385 11.94 -5.39 -25.30
C SER A 385 11.79 -6.72 -24.59
N GLY A 386 10.57 -7.09 -24.23
CA GLY A 386 10.30 -8.34 -23.53
C GLY A 386 8.97 -8.37 -22.81
N LYS A 387 8.73 -9.46 -22.10
CA LYS A 387 7.51 -9.68 -21.32
C LYS A 387 7.53 -8.87 -20.04
N VAL A 388 6.42 -8.21 -19.74
CA VAL A 388 6.21 -7.41 -18.53
C VAL A 388 4.87 -7.79 -17.87
N TYR A 389 4.78 -7.54 -16.56
CA TYR A 389 3.72 -8.02 -15.68
C TYR A 389 3.12 -6.85 -14.88
N ASN A 390 1.83 -6.93 -14.57
CA ASN A 390 1.15 -6.01 -13.65
C ASN A 390 0.00 -6.74 -12.96
N LEU A 391 -0.60 -6.12 -11.94
CA LEU A 391 -1.71 -6.62 -11.16
C LEU A 391 -2.86 -5.61 -11.22
N THR A 392 -4.10 -6.06 -11.21
CA THR A 392 -5.22 -5.24 -10.76
C THR A 392 -5.58 -5.66 -9.34
N VAL A 393 -5.69 -4.67 -8.47
CA VAL A 393 -5.90 -4.79 -7.02
C VAL A 393 -7.17 -4.03 -6.67
N ASP A 394 -7.95 -4.58 -5.74
CA ASP A 394 -9.21 -4.00 -5.30
C ASP A 394 -9.04 -2.68 -4.53
N GLN A 395 -10.05 -1.82 -4.67
CA GLN A 395 -10.23 -0.54 -3.97
C GLN A 395 -9.15 0.52 -4.22
N ASP A 396 -7.92 0.28 -3.77
CA ASP A 396 -6.86 1.28 -3.68
C ASP A 396 -6.13 1.50 -5.01
N HIS A 397 -6.33 0.59 -5.98
CA HIS A 397 -5.68 0.62 -7.30
C HIS A 397 -4.16 0.91 -7.24
N SER A 398 -3.50 0.34 -6.23
CA SER A 398 -2.08 0.52 -5.94
C SER A 398 -1.51 -0.67 -5.19
N TYR A 399 -0.20 -0.85 -5.27
CA TYR A 399 0.55 -1.83 -4.49
C TYR A 399 1.99 -1.36 -4.27
N VAL A 400 2.75 -2.09 -3.46
CA VAL A 400 4.13 -1.72 -3.12
C VAL A 400 5.14 -2.57 -3.88
N ALA A 401 5.99 -1.91 -4.66
CA ALA A 401 7.11 -2.53 -5.36
C ALA A 401 8.44 -2.06 -4.72
N ASN A 402 9.19 -2.99 -4.16
CA ASN A 402 10.51 -2.77 -3.53
C ASN A 402 10.62 -1.48 -2.66
N GLY A 403 9.64 -1.26 -1.80
CA GLY A 403 9.68 -0.19 -0.79
C GLY A 403 9.09 1.16 -1.22
N PHE A 404 8.27 1.22 -2.28
CA PHE A 404 7.37 2.37 -2.44
C PHE A 404 6.08 2.01 -3.17
N ALA A 405 5.06 2.84 -2.94
CA ALA A 405 3.76 2.71 -3.56
C ALA A 405 3.81 3.05 -5.05
N VAL A 406 3.24 2.16 -5.85
CA VAL A 406 3.02 2.33 -7.28
C VAL A 406 1.55 2.17 -7.59
N ALA A 407 1.09 2.85 -8.63
CA ALA A 407 -0.27 2.70 -9.09
C ALA A 407 -0.39 1.50 -10.00
N ASN A 408 -1.57 0.89 -10.00
CA ASN A 408 -1.87 -0.24 -10.85
C ASN A 408 -2.87 0.12 -11.97
N CYS A 409 -3.25 -0.90 -12.73
CA CYS A 409 -4.27 -0.85 -13.76
C CYS A 409 -5.66 -0.58 -13.17
N GLY A 410 -5.93 0.69 -12.88
CA GLY A 410 -7.17 1.14 -12.24
C GLY A 410 -7.35 2.64 -12.42
N ALA A 411 -7.61 3.08 -13.65
CA ALA A 411 -8.16 4.42 -13.87
C ALA A 411 -9.64 4.42 -13.44
N ALA A 412 -9.95 5.13 -12.36
CA ALA A 412 -11.32 5.54 -12.04
C ALA A 412 -11.80 6.57 -13.10
N GLY A 413 -13.03 6.44 -13.61
CA GLY A 413 -13.63 7.24 -14.71
C GLY A 413 -14.79 6.47 -15.35
N ASP A 414 -15.47 6.86 -16.43
CA ASP A 414 -16.56 6.08 -17.09
C ASP A 414 -16.03 4.94 -18.01
N VAL A 415 -16.76 3.81 -18.16
CA VAL A 415 -16.33 2.62 -18.92
C VAL A 415 -16.48 2.87 -20.42
N TYR A 416 -17.49 3.65 -20.80
CA TYR A 416 -17.67 4.10 -22.16
C TYR A 416 -16.59 5.11 -22.53
N ALA A 417 -16.34 6.11 -21.67
CA ALA A 417 -15.24 7.06 -21.87
C ALA A 417 -13.88 6.37 -22.08
N PHE A 418 -13.60 5.30 -21.33
CA PHE A 418 -12.39 4.50 -21.50
C PHE A 418 -12.28 3.88 -22.91
N LEU A 419 -13.33 3.18 -23.37
CA LEU A 419 -13.34 2.58 -24.72
C LEU A 419 -13.25 3.63 -25.82
N LYS A 420 -13.92 4.77 -25.63
CA LYS A 420 -13.90 5.87 -26.59
C LYS A 420 -12.51 6.49 -26.74
N GLU A 421 -11.86 6.80 -25.63
CA GLU A 421 -10.57 7.49 -25.63
C GLU A 421 -9.42 6.58 -26.09
N TYR A 422 -9.47 5.29 -25.75
CA TYR A 422 -8.33 4.40 -25.96
C TYR A 422 -8.46 3.37 -27.07
N GLU A 423 -9.66 2.87 -27.35
CA GLU A 423 -9.90 2.00 -28.51
C GLU A 423 -10.36 2.81 -29.73
N GLY A 424 -10.49 4.14 -29.58
CA GLY A 424 -11.01 5.02 -30.63
C GLY A 424 -12.47 4.71 -30.98
N MET A 425 -13.20 4.01 -30.11
CA MET A 425 -14.58 3.59 -30.36
C MET A 425 -15.52 4.78 -30.25
N GLU A 426 -16.59 4.78 -31.04
CA GLU A 426 -17.72 5.66 -30.77
C GLU A 426 -18.58 5.11 -29.62
N PHE A 427 -19.37 5.97 -28.96
CA PHE A 427 -20.17 5.55 -27.79
C PHE A 427 -21.06 4.33 -28.08
N GLY A 428 -21.68 4.27 -29.26
CA GLY A 428 -22.53 3.16 -29.66
C GLY A 428 -21.75 1.84 -29.84
N GLU A 429 -20.51 1.91 -30.30
CA GLU A 429 -19.61 0.76 -30.43
C GLU A 429 -19.16 0.28 -29.06
N ALA A 430 -18.75 1.21 -28.19
CA ALA A 430 -18.41 0.94 -26.80
C ALA A 430 -19.59 0.29 -26.05
N LEU A 431 -20.81 0.80 -26.25
CA LEU A 431 -22.03 0.25 -25.65
C LEU A 431 -22.34 -1.15 -26.14
N LYS A 432 -22.25 -1.39 -27.45
CA LYS A 432 -22.43 -2.72 -28.03
C LYS A 432 -21.39 -3.71 -27.53
N PHE A 433 -20.13 -3.33 -27.55
CA PHE A 433 -19.02 -4.12 -27.06
C PHE A 433 -19.21 -4.53 -25.59
N LEU A 434 -19.63 -3.60 -24.73
CA LEU A 434 -19.89 -3.86 -23.32
C LEU A 434 -21.11 -4.76 -23.11
N ALA A 435 -22.19 -4.54 -23.87
CA ALA A 435 -23.41 -5.32 -23.75
C ALA A 435 -23.23 -6.77 -24.21
N ASP A 436 -22.51 -6.99 -25.31
CA ASP A 436 -22.15 -8.33 -25.79
C ASP A 436 -21.33 -9.10 -24.72
N ARG A 437 -20.40 -8.40 -24.06
CA ARG A 437 -19.58 -8.96 -22.96
C ARG A 437 -20.36 -9.24 -21.69
N ALA A 438 -21.36 -8.41 -21.39
CA ALA A 438 -22.25 -8.55 -20.24
C ALA A 438 -23.35 -9.61 -20.45
N GLY A 439 -23.47 -10.18 -21.66
CA GLY A 439 -24.60 -11.04 -22.03
C GLY A 439 -25.93 -10.28 -22.18
N VAL A 440 -25.89 -8.94 -22.29
CA VAL A 440 -27.07 -8.08 -22.43
C VAL A 440 -27.38 -7.92 -23.92
N LYS A 441 -28.53 -8.43 -24.37
CA LYS A 441 -29.01 -8.17 -25.73
C LYS A 441 -29.48 -6.71 -25.84
N LEU A 442 -28.72 -5.89 -26.55
CA LEU A 442 -29.18 -4.55 -26.90
C LEU A 442 -30.37 -4.64 -27.84
N GLN A 443 -31.53 -4.20 -27.37
CA GLN A 443 -32.68 -4.01 -28.24
C GLN A 443 -32.42 -2.76 -29.10
N ARG A 444 -32.47 -2.94 -30.43
CA ARG A 444 -32.52 -1.80 -31.35
C ARG A 444 -33.85 -1.12 -31.15
N ILE A 445 -33.87 -0.04 -30.36
CA ILE A 445 -34.95 0.92 -30.40
C ILE A 445 -34.89 1.55 -31.81
N SER A 446 -35.89 1.26 -32.64
CA SER A 446 -36.02 1.92 -33.94
C SER A 446 -36.10 3.43 -33.70
N ARG A 447 -35.42 4.20 -34.55
CA ARG A 447 -35.34 5.68 -34.50
C ARG A 447 -36.69 6.42 -34.59
N THR A 448 -37.81 5.72 -34.47
CA THR A 448 -39.16 6.27 -34.48
C THR A 448 -39.60 6.77 -33.09
N ASP A 449 -39.05 6.26 -31.99
CA ASP A 449 -39.42 6.69 -30.61
C ASP A 449 -38.49 7.75 -30.01
N THR A 450 -37.38 8.08 -30.68
CA THR A 450 -36.48 9.18 -30.27
C THR A 450 -37.09 10.58 -30.42
N SER A 451 -38.29 10.72 -30.99
CA SER A 451 -38.89 12.04 -31.17
C SER A 451 -39.58 12.58 -29.91
N GLU A 452 -40.23 11.77 -29.09
CA GLU A 452 -41.20 12.32 -28.12
C GLU A 452 -40.54 12.74 -26.82
N LYS A 453 -39.69 11.89 -26.24
CA LYS A 453 -38.99 12.19 -25.00
C LYS A 453 -38.00 13.35 -25.18
N GLU A 454 -37.33 13.41 -26.33
CA GLU A 454 -36.40 14.51 -26.65
C GLU A 454 -37.15 15.83 -26.81
N LYS A 455 -38.30 15.84 -27.50
CA LYS A 455 -39.18 17.02 -27.59
C LYS A 455 -39.69 17.46 -26.22
N ILE A 456 -40.12 16.52 -25.37
CA ILE A 456 -40.59 16.83 -24.01
C ILE A 456 -39.46 17.45 -23.17
N ILE A 457 -38.24 16.89 -23.25
CA ILE A 457 -37.06 17.42 -22.56
C ILE A 457 -36.71 18.83 -23.09
N GLU A 458 -36.79 19.04 -24.40
CA GLU A 458 -36.54 20.34 -25.03
C GLU A 458 -37.56 21.39 -24.56
N ILE A 459 -38.85 21.06 -24.57
CA ILE A 459 -39.94 21.93 -24.09
C ILE A 459 -39.74 22.30 -22.62
N ASN A 460 -39.40 21.33 -21.77
CA ASN A 460 -39.13 21.57 -20.34
C ASN A 460 -37.89 22.46 -20.13
N ASN A 461 -36.81 22.24 -20.88
CA ASN A 461 -35.60 23.06 -20.82
C ASN A 461 -35.86 24.50 -21.27
N LEU A 462 -36.62 24.68 -22.35
CA LEU A 462 -37.01 26.01 -22.85
C LEU A 462 -37.93 26.73 -21.86
N THR A 463 -38.82 26.00 -21.20
CA THR A 463 -39.71 26.51 -20.16
C THR A 463 -38.94 26.99 -18.94
N SER A 464 -38.00 26.19 -18.44
CA SER A 464 -37.10 26.58 -17.34
C SER A 464 -36.34 27.86 -17.68
N ARG A 465 -35.74 27.94 -18.88
CA ARG A 465 -35.03 29.15 -19.34
C ARG A 465 -35.93 30.36 -19.50
N PHE A 466 -37.19 30.17 -19.92
CA PHE A 466 -38.17 31.25 -20.05
C PHE A 466 -38.45 31.88 -18.70
N TYR A 467 -38.75 31.08 -17.67
CA TYR A 467 -39.02 31.60 -16.33
C TYR A 467 -37.78 32.17 -15.66
N GLN A 468 -36.60 31.59 -15.90
CA GLN A 468 -35.34 32.16 -15.43
C GLN A 468 -35.06 33.51 -16.10
N TYR A 469 -35.33 33.65 -17.40
CA TYR A 469 -35.21 34.92 -18.10
C TYR A 469 -36.16 35.97 -17.52
N LEU A 470 -37.41 35.61 -17.21
CA LEU A 470 -38.37 36.53 -16.60
C LEU A 470 -37.93 37.01 -15.22
N LEU A 471 -37.32 36.15 -14.40
CA LEU A 471 -36.78 36.53 -13.09
C LEU A 471 -35.75 37.65 -13.20
N PHE A 472 -34.85 37.60 -14.19
CA PHE A 472 -33.76 38.58 -14.32
C PHE A 472 -34.14 39.82 -15.16
N ASN A 473 -35.09 39.71 -16.09
CA ASN A 473 -35.29 40.72 -17.13
C ASN A 473 -36.68 41.38 -17.12
N SER A 474 -37.62 40.95 -16.26
CA SER A 474 -38.95 41.58 -16.17
C SER A 474 -39.08 42.48 -14.94
N PHE A 475 -39.98 43.47 -15.02
CA PHE A 475 -40.28 44.37 -13.91
C PHE A 475 -40.75 43.61 -12.66
N PHE A 476 -41.68 42.67 -12.83
CA PHE A 476 -42.16 41.80 -11.75
C PHE A 476 -41.10 40.79 -11.27
N GLY A 477 -40.24 40.31 -12.18
CA GLY A 477 -39.11 39.43 -11.84
C GLY A 477 -38.11 40.08 -10.89
N LYS A 478 -37.89 41.40 -11.00
CA LYS A 478 -37.03 42.13 -10.04
C LYS A 478 -37.55 42.06 -8.61
N VAL A 479 -38.87 42.14 -8.41
CA VAL A 479 -39.50 42.02 -7.09
C VAL A 479 -39.29 40.61 -6.53
N ALA A 480 -39.48 39.57 -7.35
CA ALA A 480 -39.23 38.19 -6.96
C ALA A 480 -37.75 37.92 -6.68
N LEU A 481 -36.84 38.49 -7.47
CA LEU A 481 -35.39 38.39 -7.26
C LEU A 481 -34.97 39.06 -5.96
N ASP A 482 -35.51 40.24 -5.64
CA ASP A 482 -35.26 40.92 -4.38
C ASP A 482 -35.77 40.09 -3.19
N TYR A 483 -36.92 39.42 -3.31
CA TYR A 483 -37.39 38.48 -2.29
C TYR A 483 -36.43 37.29 -2.10
N LEU A 484 -35.91 36.70 -3.18
CA LEU A 484 -34.96 35.58 -3.08
C LEU A 484 -33.63 36.01 -2.45
N LEU A 485 -33.12 37.18 -2.81
CA LEU A 485 -31.84 37.70 -2.31
C LEU A 485 -31.95 38.24 -0.88
N LYS A 486 -32.94 39.10 -0.60
CA LYS A 486 -33.07 39.82 0.68
C LYS A 486 -33.99 39.11 1.66
N GLY A 487 -35.11 38.55 1.20
CA GLY A 487 -36.08 37.85 2.06
C GLY A 487 -35.64 36.43 2.42
N ARG A 488 -35.10 35.68 1.46
CA ARG A 488 -34.66 34.29 1.64
C ARG A 488 -33.15 34.12 1.81
N GLY A 489 -32.35 35.17 1.59
CA GLY A 489 -30.89 35.12 1.78
C GLY A 489 -30.13 34.24 0.78
N LEU A 490 -30.72 33.94 -0.38
CA LEU A 490 -30.08 33.08 -1.39
C LEU A 490 -28.97 33.85 -2.12
N LYS A 491 -27.88 33.15 -2.45
CA LYS A 491 -26.79 33.73 -3.27
C LYS A 491 -27.18 33.68 -4.74
N LEU A 492 -26.75 34.69 -5.51
CA LEU A 492 -26.96 34.75 -6.96
C LEU A 492 -26.41 33.51 -7.70
N ALA A 493 -25.28 32.95 -7.24
CA ALA A 493 -24.70 31.73 -7.80
C ALA A 493 -25.65 30.54 -7.64
N THR A 494 -26.26 30.37 -6.47
CA THR A 494 -27.24 29.32 -6.18
C THR A 494 -28.51 29.47 -7.02
N ILE A 495 -29.01 30.70 -7.17
CA ILE A 495 -30.19 30.99 -8.02
C ILE A 495 -29.93 30.56 -9.48
N LYS A 496 -28.72 30.80 -9.99
CA LYS A 496 -28.31 30.41 -11.36
C LYS A 496 -28.08 28.92 -11.50
N GLU A 497 -27.39 28.30 -10.53
CA GLU A 497 -27.05 26.88 -10.52
C GLU A 497 -28.30 25.98 -10.47
N PHE A 498 -29.28 26.34 -9.62
CA PHE A 498 -30.52 25.59 -9.48
C PHE A 498 -31.63 26.02 -10.45
N GLY A 499 -31.35 26.96 -11.37
CA GLY A 499 -32.29 27.34 -12.43
C GLY A 499 -33.58 28.00 -11.94
N LEU A 500 -33.55 28.71 -10.80
CA LEU A 500 -34.76 29.33 -10.25
C LEU A 500 -35.31 30.40 -11.22
N GLY A 501 -36.64 30.42 -11.37
CA GLY A 501 -37.35 31.31 -12.28
C GLY A 501 -38.57 31.96 -11.64
N PHE A 502 -39.15 32.93 -12.33
CA PHE A 502 -40.35 33.65 -11.91
C PHE A 502 -41.49 33.36 -12.88
N SER A 503 -42.59 32.80 -12.37
CA SER A 503 -43.84 32.64 -13.11
C SER A 503 -44.78 33.81 -12.82
N PRO A 504 -45.14 34.64 -13.82
CA PRO A 504 -46.12 35.71 -13.65
C PRO A 504 -47.54 35.15 -13.57
N ASP A 505 -48.47 35.91 -12.97
CA ASP A 505 -49.90 35.56 -12.86
C ASP A 505 -50.67 35.52 -14.20
N SER A 506 -49.96 35.58 -15.33
CA SER A 506 -50.52 35.44 -16.67
C SER A 506 -49.92 34.21 -17.37
N PRO A 507 -50.65 33.08 -17.41
CA PRO A 507 -50.16 31.83 -18.02
C PRO A 507 -50.02 31.91 -19.55
N LEU A 508 -50.62 32.93 -20.19
CA LEU A 508 -50.59 33.10 -21.65
C LEU A 508 -49.18 33.35 -22.20
N GLY A 509 -48.26 33.88 -21.38
CA GLY A 509 -46.91 34.25 -21.82
C GLY A 509 -46.05 33.05 -22.27
N LEU A 510 -46.09 31.94 -21.53
CA LEU A 510 -45.32 30.75 -21.86
C LEU A 510 -45.89 30.05 -23.10
N LYS A 511 -47.21 29.90 -23.17
CA LYS A 511 -47.91 29.29 -24.31
C LYS A 511 -47.62 30.05 -25.61
N LYS A 512 -47.67 31.39 -25.56
CA LYS A 512 -47.30 32.26 -26.70
C LYS A 512 -45.83 32.07 -27.11
N PHE A 513 -44.92 31.96 -26.14
CA PHE A 513 -43.50 31.72 -26.42
C PHE A 513 -43.24 30.37 -27.09
N LEU A 514 -43.87 29.30 -26.61
CA LEU A 514 -43.67 27.94 -27.14
C LEU A 514 -44.34 27.74 -28.51
N ILE A 515 -45.54 28.28 -28.71
CA ILE A 515 -46.29 28.14 -29.98
C ILE A 515 -45.80 29.16 -31.02
N ASP A 516 -45.86 30.45 -30.71
CA ASP A 516 -45.67 31.48 -31.75
C ASP A 516 -44.19 31.63 -32.15
N LYS A 517 -43.29 31.56 -31.16
CA LYS A 517 -41.85 31.81 -31.34
C LYS A 517 -41.04 30.54 -31.54
N LYS A 518 -41.40 29.44 -30.86
CA LYS A 518 -40.68 28.16 -30.96
C LYS A 518 -41.35 27.13 -31.85
N LYS A 519 -42.59 27.39 -32.31
CA LYS A 519 -43.32 26.58 -33.30
C LYS A 519 -43.55 25.12 -32.88
N PHE A 520 -43.71 24.86 -31.58
CA PHE A 520 -44.10 23.54 -31.09
C PHE A 520 -45.60 23.26 -31.33
N ASP A 521 -45.95 22.00 -31.57
CA ASP A 521 -47.34 21.54 -31.65
C ASP A 521 -47.98 21.62 -30.25
N PRO A 522 -49.19 22.18 -30.11
CA PRO A 522 -49.90 22.24 -28.82
C PRO A 522 -50.02 20.88 -28.11
N ARG A 523 -50.11 19.77 -28.86
CA ARG A 523 -50.19 18.41 -28.30
C ARG A 523 -48.88 18.00 -27.62
N ASP A 524 -47.73 18.42 -28.15
CA ASP A 524 -46.43 18.13 -27.55
C ASP A 524 -46.22 18.91 -26.24
N ILE A 525 -46.77 20.13 -26.18
CA ILE A 525 -46.76 21.01 -25.01
C ILE A 525 -47.62 20.43 -23.88
N GLU A 526 -48.84 19.97 -24.20
CA GLU A 526 -49.74 19.30 -23.26
C GLU A 526 -49.13 18.01 -22.72
N ARG A 527 -48.52 17.20 -23.59
CA ARG A 527 -47.81 15.96 -23.19
C ARG A 527 -46.59 16.22 -22.32
N ALA A 528 -45.97 17.39 -22.44
CA ALA A 528 -44.87 17.81 -21.57
C ALA A 528 -45.35 18.27 -20.17
N GLY A 529 -46.67 18.36 -19.94
CA GLY A 529 -47.27 18.79 -18.68
C GLY A 529 -47.17 20.30 -18.45
N ILE A 530 -46.99 21.08 -19.52
CA ILE A 530 -46.74 22.52 -19.47
C ILE A 530 -47.80 23.22 -20.33
N GLY A 531 -49.02 23.45 -19.83
CA GLY A 531 -50.08 24.02 -20.67
C GLY A 531 -51.32 24.44 -19.91
#